data_AF-A0A958V3Q7-F1
#
_entry.id   AF-A0A958V3Q7-F1
#
_cell.length_a   1.000
_cell.length_b   1.000
_cell.length_c   1.000
_cell.angle_alpha   90.00
_cell.angle_beta   90.00
_cell.angle_gamma   90.00
#
_symmetry.space_group_name_H-M   'P 1'
#
loop_
_entity.id
_entity.type
_entity.pdbx_description
1 polymer ?
#
loop_
_entity_poly.entity_id
_entity_poly.type
_entity_poly.pdbx_seq_one_letter_code
_entity_poly.pdbx_strand_id
1 'polypeptide(L)'
;MTDKEILLNNNTQDQKLYSARAITGATFLGGPIAAGYMIGENFKSLGKPLAGSISLIAGILFTILLFSVIFMIPERTIDQIPRQSIPLIYTAVIWVIVELKQGNILRLHKENGYAFYSGWRAAGIGLISLLILVAGIFIYVYFGMNDQATVKYQEEISQFSKNESNTLIFYNHLDTKTREELIRELEKITIPTWEKNLQIIDSTNKIKDLPSELLEQNKILLKYSTLRLQAFNLFKKALEEDTEEYFEQIDEIHQQINQQLDELNQ
;
A
#
# COMPACT_ATOMS: atom_id res chain seq x y z
N MET A 1 -49.22 3.13 -7.49
CA MET A 1 -49.19 2.09 -8.54
C MET A 1 -48.46 0.89 -7.96
N THR A 2 -49.16 -0.22 -7.75
CA THR A 2 -48.68 -1.39 -6.99
C THR A 2 -47.89 -2.32 -7.93
N ASP A 3 -46.94 -3.13 -7.43
CA ASP A 3 -46.07 -4.00 -8.26
C ASP A 3 -46.83 -4.93 -9.24
N LYS A 4 -48.12 -5.20 -9.00
CA LYS A 4 -49.02 -5.94 -9.91
C LYS A 4 -49.44 -5.16 -11.16
N GLU A 5 -49.53 -3.83 -11.13
CA GLU A 5 -50.03 -3.02 -12.26
C GLU A 5 -48.96 -2.86 -13.36
N ILE A 6 -47.68 -2.85 -12.99
CA ILE A 6 -46.56 -2.80 -13.96
C ILE A 6 -46.40 -4.14 -14.69
N LEU A 7 -46.65 -5.27 -14.00
CA LEU A 7 -46.65 -6.60 -14.61
C LEU A 7 -47.83 -6.79 -15.60
N LEU A 8 -48.93 -6.06 -15.41
CA LEU A 8 -50.15 -6.22 -16.21
C LEU A 8 -50.13 -5.38 -17.50
N ASN A 9 -49.38 -4.28 -17.52
CA ASN A 9 -49.40 -3.31 -18.64
C ASN A 9 -48.09 -3.29 -19.46
N ASN A 10 -47.31 -4.38 -19.41
CA ASN A 10 -46.01 -4.59 -20.05
C ASN A 10 -45.93 -4.11 -21.51
N ASN A 11 -45.62 -2.83 -21.73
CA ASN A 11 -45.04 -2.42 -22.99
C ASN A 11 -43.73 -1.66 -22.79
N THR A 12 -42.63 -2.41 -22.70
CA THR A 12 -41.27 -1.87 -22.71
C THR A 12 -40.76 -1.61 -24.13
N GLN A 13 -41.62 -1.72 -25.16
CA GLN A 13 -41.27 -1.56 -26.58
C GLN A 13 -40.55 -0.23 -26.88
N ASP A 14 -41.01 0.86 -26.27
CA ASP A 14 -40.43 2.20 -26.48
C ASP A 14 -39.29 2.53 -25.50
N GLN A 15 -38.92 1.59 -24.62
CA GLN A 15 -37.87 1.78 -23.61
C GLN A 15 -36.58 1.11 -24.06
N LYS A 16 -35.44 1.72 -23.74
CA LYS A 16 -34.12 1.07 -23.87
C LYS A 16 -33.61 0.68 -22.50
N LEU A 17 -33.27 -0.59 -22.34
CA LEU A 17 -32.73 -1.15 -21.10
C LEU A 17 -31.28 -1.59 -21.30
N TYR A 18 -30.50 -1.64 -20.23
CA TYR A 18 -29.24 -2.36 -20.16
C TYR A 18 -29.51 -3.84 -19.87
N SER A 19 -28.92 -4.73 -20.67
CA SER A 19 -29.04 -6.17 -20.46
C SER A 19 -28.22 -6.63 -19.24
N ALA A 20 -28.58 -7.77 -18.65
CA ALA A 20 -27.82 -8.34 -17.53
C ALA A 20 -26.33 -8.57 -17.86
N ARG A 21 -26.02 -8.98 -19.10
CA ARG A 21 -24.65 -9.15 -19.60
C ARG A 21 -23.90 -7.82 -19.70
N ALA A 22 -24.57 -6.77 -20.17
CA ALA A 22 -23.99 -5.44 -20.26
C ALA A 22 -23.68 -4.88 -18.86
N ILE A 23 -24.62 -5.05 -17.91
CA ILE A 23 -24.45 -4.61 -16.53
C ILE A 23 -23.27 -5.34 -15.89
N THR A 24 -23.24 -6.67 -15.94
CA THR A 24 -22.17 -7.48 -15.33
C THR A 24 -20.80 -7.23 -15.95
N GLY A 25 -20.72 -7.10 -17.29
CA GLY A 25 -19.45 -6.80 -17.96
C GLY A 25 -18.89 -5.43 -17.57
N ALA A 26 -19.73 -4.40 -17.53
CA ALA A 26 -19.30 -3.07 -17.10
C ALA A 26 -19.07 -2.98 -15.57
N THR A 27 -19.73 -3.82 -14.78
CA THR A 27 -19.45 -3.99 -13.35
C THR A 27 -18.05 -4.56 -13.14
N PHE A 28 -17.68 -5.63 -13.86
CA PHE A 28 -16.35 -6.22 -13.76
C PHE A 28 -15.23 -5.23 -14.11
N LEU A 29 -15.49 -4.32 -15.06
CA LEU A 29 -14.53 -3.29 -15.47
C LEU A 29 -14.50 -2.08 -14.52
N GLY A 30 -15.67 -1.52 -14.19
CA GLY A 30 -15.81 -0.22 -13.52
C GLY A 30 -16.28 -0.30 -12.08
N GLY A 31 -16.47 -1.51 -11.56
CA GLY A 31 -16.93 -1.76 -10.20
C GLY A 31 -18.43 -1.56 -9.96
N PRO A 32 -18.85 -1.66 -8.69
CA PRO A 32 -20.26 -1.60 -8.28
C PRO A 32 -20.96 -0.27 -8.57
N ILE A 33 -20.23 0.84 -8.69
CA ILE A 33 -20.79 2.14 -9.09
C ILE A 33 -21.35 2.10 -10.52
N ALA A 34 -20.65 1.42 -11.45
CA ALA A 34 -21.13 1.22 -12.82
C ALA A 34 -22.44 0.40 -12.81
N ALA A 35 -22.48 -0.65 -11.99
CA ALA A 35 -23.67 -1.46 -11.78
C ALA A 35 -24.85 -0.63 -11.26
N GLY A 36 -24.62 0.14 -10.19
CA GLY A 36 -25.63 0.98 -9.56
C GLY A 36 -26.24 2.00 -10.53
N TYR A 37 -25.40 2.61 -11.38
CA TYR A 37 -25.88 3.49 -12.45
C TYR A 37 -26.77 2.76 -13.45
N MET A 38 -26.31 1.65 -14.05
CA MET A 38 -27.08 0.97 -15.12
C MET A 38 -28.35 0.29 -14.60
N ILE A 39 -28.30 -0.33 -13.42
CA ILE A 39 -29.50 -0.85 -12.74
C ILE A 39 -30.47 0.29 -12.45
N GLY A 40 -29.94 1.44 -12.02
CA GLY A 40 -30.71 2.62 -11.73
C GLY A 40 -31.43 3.18 -12.96
N GLU A 41 -30.73 3.27 -14.10
CA GLU A 41 -31.29 3.69 -15.38
C GLU A 41 -32.40 2.73 -15.85
N ASN A 42 -32.20 1.42 -15.71
CA ASN A 42 -33.26 0.45 -15.99
C ASN A 42 -34.51 0.72 -15.15
N PHE A 43 -34.37 0.94 -13.83
CA PHE A 43 -35.52 1.26 -12.99
C PHE A 43 -36.22 2.56 -13.39
N LYS A 44 -35.47 3.60 -13.79
CA LYS A 44 -36.04 4.86 -14.29
C LYS A 44 -36.84 4.64 -15.58
N SER A 45 -36.30 3.90 -16.54
CA SER A 45 -37.01 3.52 -17.78
C SER A 45 -38.26 2.67 -17.53
N LEU A 46 -38.31 1.96 -16.40
CA LEU A 46 -39.45 1.17 -15.95
C LEU A 46 -40.43 1.97 -15.06
N GLY A 47 -40.31 3.30 -15.00
CA GLY A 47 -41.21 4.15 -14.22
C GLY A 47 -41.01 4.07 -12.70
N LYS A 48 -39.86 3.56 -12.24
CA LYS A 48 -39.49 3.44 -10.81
C LYS A 48 -38.29 4.36 -10.46
N PRO A 49 -38.42 5.69 -10.56
CA PRO A 49 -37.29 6.61 -10.38
C PRO A 49 -36.68 6.56 -8.98
N LEU A 50 -37.48 6.31 -7.94
CA LEU A 50 -36.97 6.15 -6.57
C LEU A 50 -36.03 4.94 -6.44
N ALA A 51 -36.45 3.78 -6.97
CA ALA A 51 -35.59 2.59 -7.03
C ALA A 51 -34.34 2.85 -7.90
N GLY A 52 -34.49 3.67 -8.94
CA GLY A 52 -33.39 4.15 -9.77
C GLY A 52 -32.31 4.87 -8.96
N SER A 53 -32.70 5.90 -8.22
CA SER A 53 -31.80 6.68 -7.37
C SER A 53 -31.18 5.84 -6.24
N ILE A 54 -31.97 4.98 -5.60
CA ILE A 54 -31.48 4.06 -4.57
C ILE A 54 -30.39 3.13 -5.13
N SER A 55 -30.54 2.64 -6.36
CA SER A 55 -29.56 1.74 -6.99
C SER A 55 -28.21 2.43 -7.21
N LEU A 56 -28.21 3.69 -7.67
CA LEU A 56 -26.99 4.48 -7.84
C LEU A 56 -26.30 4.75 -6.49
N ILE A 57 -27.06 5.22 -5.50
CA ILE A 57 -26.54 5.52 -4.16
C ILE A 57 -25.98 4.24 -3.52
N ALA A 58 -26.68 3.11 -3.63
CA ALA A 58 -26.21 1.83 -3.12
C ALA A 58 -24.91 1.39 -3.80
N GLY A 59 -24.78 1.57 -5.12
CA GLY A 59 -23.53 1.29 -5.84
C GLY A 59 -22.36 2.14 -5.36
N ILE A 60 -22.59 3.43 -5.12
CA ILE A 60 -21.58 4.35 -4.56
C ILE A 60 -21.19 3.93 -3.14
N LEU A 61 -22.18 3.72 -2.25
CA LEU A 61 -21.92 3.35 -0.85
C LEU A 61 -21.21 2.00 -0.75
N PHE A 62 -21.61 1.01 -1.54
CA PHE A 62 -20.95 -0.29 -1.57
C PHE A 62 -19.52 -0.19 -2.10
N THR A 63 -19.27 0.69 -3.09
CA THR A 63 -17.91 0.96 -3.57
C THR A 63 -17.04 1.56 -2.45
N ILE A 64 -17.54 2.56 -1.73
CA ILE A 64 -16.83 3.16 -0.60
C ILE A 64 -16.54 2.10 0.47
N LEU A 65 -17.56 1.33 0.86
CA LEU A 65 -17.43 0.26 1.85
C LEU A 65 -16.40 -0.80 1.42
N LEU A 66 -16.43 -1.22 0.16
CA LEU A 66 -15.50 -2.20 -0.40
C LEU A 66 -14.06 -1.70 -0.26
N PHE A 67 -13.76 -0.48 -0.68
CA PHE A 67 -12.42 0.09 -0.58
C PHE A 67 -12.01 0.35 0.87
N SER A 68 -12.91 0.82 1.73
CA SER A 68 -12.63 0.96 3.16
C SER A 68 -12.22 -0.37 3.80
N VAL A 69 -12.92 -1.46 3.48
CA VAL A 69 -12.54 -2.80 3.96
C VAL A 69 -11.19 -3.23 3.40
N ILE A 70 -10.93 -3.01 2.10
CA ILE A 70 -9.64 -3.34 1.47
C ILE A 70 -8.49 -2.59 2.16
N PHE A 71 -8.64 -1.29 2.42
CA PHE A 71 -7.62 -0.49 3.09
C PHE A 71 -7.38 -0.86 4.56
N MET A 72 -8.33 -1.56 5.21
CA MET A 72 -8.13 -2.09 6.56
C MET A 72 -7.39 -3.43 6.60
N ILE A 73 -7.23 -4.10 5.46
CA ILE A 73 -6.54 -5.39 5.39
C ILE A 73 -5.01 -5.14 5.35
N PRO A 74 -4.21 -5.79 6.21
CA PRO A 74 -2.76 -5.69 6.16
C PRO A 74 -2.18 -6.16 4.82
N GLU A 75 -1.13 -5.50 4.33
CA GLU A 75 -0.50 -5.78 3.03
C GLU A 75 -0.10 -7.26 2.87
N ARG A 76 0.51 -7.86 3.89
CA ARG A 76 0.86 -9.29 3.91
C ARG A 76 -0.30 -10.24 3.60
N THR A 77 -1.53 -9.84 3.93
CA THR A 77 -2.74 -10.64 3.71
C THR A 77 -3.32 -10.35 2.32
N ILE A 78 -3.25 -9.10 1.85
CA ILE A 78 -3.78 -8.73 0.53
C ILE A 78 -2.99 -9.39 -0.60
N ASP A 79 -1.67 -9.52 -0.44
CA ASP A 79 -0.78 -10.09 -1.47
C ASP A 79 -1.04 -11.57 -1.76
N GLN A 80 -1.65 -12.27 -0.80
CA GLN A 80 -2.02 -13.69 -0.95
C GLN A 80 -3.32 -13.86 -1.73
N ILE A 81 -4.12 -12.79 -1.89
CA ILE A 81 -5.41 -12.85 -2.56
C ILE A 81 -5.18 -12.67 -4.07
N PRO A 82 -5.64 -13.60 -4.92
CA PRO A 82 -5.53 -13.43 -6.37
C PRO A 82 -6.25 -12.16 -6.82
N ARG A 83 -5.59 -11.34 -7.65
CA ARG A 83 -6.04 -9.98 -8.03
C ARG A 83 -7.46 -9.93 -8.62
N GLN A 84 -7.90 -11.00 -9.26
CA GLN A 84 -9.21 -11.09 -9.93
C GLN A 84 -10.34 -11.51 -8.97
N SER A 85 -10.04 -12.01 -7.78
CA SER A 85 -11.03 -12.53 -6.84
C SER A 85 -12.06 -11.48 -6.44
N ILE A 86 -11.60 -10.26 -6.10
CA ILE A 86 -12.48 -9.18 -5.66
C ILE A 86 -13.45 -8.77 -6.80
N PRO A 87 -12.97 -8.48 -8.04
CA PRO A 87 -13.85 -8.27 -9.19
C PRO A 87 -14.87 -9.36 -9.46
N LEU A 88 -14.45 -10.62 -9.40
CA LEU A 88 -15.33 -11.75 -9.66
C LEU A 88 -16.43 -11.86 -8.59
N ILE A 89 -16.09 -11.68 -7.32
CA ILE A 89 -17.04 -11.79 -6.20
C ILE A 89 -18.12 -10.71 -6.31
N TYR A 90 -17.75 -9.43 -6.40
CA TYR A 90 -18.78 -8.38 -6.47
C TYR A 90 -19.58 -8.47 -7.77
N THR A 91 -18.98 -8.93 -8.88
CA THR A 91 -19.70 -9.10 -10.16
C THR A 91 -20.73 -10.22 -10.06
N ALA A 92 -20.39 -11.33 -9.40
CA ALA A 92 -21.34 -12.42 -9.14
C ALA A 92 -22.51 -11.95 -8.26
N VAL A 93 -22.24 -11.17 -7.21
CA VAL A 93 -23.29 -10.58 -6.36
C VAL A 93 -24.20 -9.66 -7.17
N ILE A 94 -23.62 -8.78 -8.01
CA ILE A 94 -24.39 -7.90 -8.88
C ILE A 94 -25.24 -8.68 -9.90
N TRP A 95 -24.69 -9.75 -10.49
CA TRP A 95 -25.46 -10.62 -11.38
C TRP A 95 -26.71 -11.19 -10.67
N VAL A 96 -26.53 -11.72 -9.45
CA VAL A 96 -27.66 -12.20 -8.63
C VAL A 96 -28.68 -11.09 -8.37
N ILE A 97 -28.24 -9.89 -8.00
CA ILE A 97 -29.13 -8.74 -7.76
C ILE A 97 -29.93 -8.39 -9.02
N VAL A 98 -29.30 -8.36 -10.18
CA VAL A 98 -29.96 -8.06 -11.47
C VAL A 98 -31.00 -9.12 -11.80
N GLU A 99 -30.67 -10.40 -11.65
CA GLU A 99 -31.62 -11.49 -11.90
C GLU A 99 -32.84 -11.42 -10.96
N LEU A 100 -32.60 -11.21 -9.66
CA LEU A 100 -33.67 -11.12 -8.66
C LEU A 100 -34.59 -9.91 -8.87
N LYS A 101 -34.06 -8.77 -9.32
CA LYS A 101 -34.81 -7.51 -9.41
C LYS A 101 -35.36 -7.20 -10.80
N GLN A 102 -34.64 -7.60 -11.86
CA GLN A 102 -34.91 -7.20 -13.24
C GLN A 102 -34.90 -8.39 -14.23
N GLY A 103 -34.54 -9.61 -13.81
CA GLY A 103 -34.37 -10.76 -14.72
C GLY A 103 -35.62 -11.08 -15.56
N ASN A 104 -36.79 -11.17 -14.94
CA ASN A 104 -38.05 -11.47 -15.64
C ASN A 104 -38.39 -10.45 -16.73
N ILE A 105 -38.28 -9.14 -16.41
CA ILE A 105 -38.62 -8.08 -17.36
C ILE A 105 -37.58 -7.94 -18.48
N LEU A 106 -36.29 -8.14 -18.17
CA LEU A 106 -35.23 -8.14 -19.18
C LEU A 106 -35.37 -9.33 -20.13
N ARG A 107 -35.77 -10.50 -19.63
CA ARG A 107 -36.02 -11.68 -20.47
C ARG A 107 -37.22 -11.47 -21.38
N LEU A 108 -38.34 -10.96 -20.85
CA LEU A 108 -39.52 -10.64 -21.66
C LEU A 108 -39.23 -9.55 -22.71
N HIS A 109 -38.46 -8.52 -22.35
CA HIS A 109 -38.01 -7.48 -23.28
C HIS A 109 -37.19 -8.07 -24.44
N LYS A 110 -36.32 -9.04 -24.13
CA LYS A 110 -35.54 -9.77 -25.13
C LYS A 110 -36.39 -10.71 -25.99
N GLU A 111 -37.30 -11.47 -25.39
CA GLU A 111 -38.20 -12.41 -26.08
C GLU A 111 -39.12 -11.69 -27.09
N ASN A 112 -39.55 -10.47 -26.77
CA ASN A 112 -40.32 -9.62 -27.68
C ASN A 112 -39.46 -8.88 -28.74
N GLY A 113 -38.14 -9.09 -28.77
CA GLY A 113 -37.24 -8.47 -29.75
C GLY A 113 -37.00 -6.98 -29.55
N TYR A 114 -37.26 -6.43 -28.36
CA TYR A 114 -37.06 -5.02 -28.07
C TYR A 114 -35.58 -4.67 -27.87
N ALA A 115 -35.24 -3.41 -28.12
CA ALA A 115 -33.86 -2.96 -28.25
C ALA A 115 -33.20 -2.64 -26.89
N PHE A 116 -32.10 -3.32 -26.59
CA PHE A 116 -31.21 -2.94 -25.50
C PHE A 116 -30.25 -1.81 -25.89
N TYR A 117 -29.71 -1.11 -24.90
CA TYR A 117 -28.49 -0.32 -25.08
C TYR A 117 -27.33 -1.20 -25.57
N SER A 118 -26.45 -0.61 -26.38
CA SER A 118 -25.28 -1.32 -26.91
C SER A 118 -24.30 -1.70 -25.80
N GLY A 119 -23.59 -2.82 -25.98
CA GLY A 119 -22.51 -3.23 -25.09
C GLY A 119 -21.38 -2.20 -24.99
N TRP A 120 -21.09 -1.47 -26.08
CA TRP A 120 -20.11 -0.37 -26.10
C TRP A 120 -20.48 0.78 -25.17
N ARG A 121 -21.77 1.13 -25.08
CA ARG A 121 -22.23 2.14 -24.13
C ARG A 121 -21.99 1.67 -22.70
N ALA A 122 -22.29 0.42 -22.38
CA ALA A 122 -22.01 -0.14 -21.07
C ALA A 122 -20.51 -0.17 -20.77
N ALA A 123 -19.67 -0.61 -21.72
CA ALA A 123 -18.22 -0.59 -21.58
C ALA A 123 -17.68 0.83 -21.31
N GLY A 124 -18.20 1.84 -22.01
CA GLY A 124 -17.86 3.24 -21.76
C GLY A 124 -18.23 3.71 -20.34
N ILE A 125 -19.39 3.31 -19.83
CA ILE A 125 -19.79 3.59 -18.43
C ILE A 125 -18.85 2.90 -17.44
N GLY A 126 -18.47 1.65 -17.72
CA GLY A 126 -17.48 0.91 -16.93
C GLY A 126 -16.13 1.63 -16.91
N LEU A 127 -15.66 2.12 -18.07
CA LEU A 127 -14.42 2.88 -18.17
C LEU A 127 -14.47 4.21 -17.41
N ILE A 128 -15.55 4.98 -17.54
CA ILE A 128 -15.73 6.24 -16.79
C ILE A 128 -15.70 5.97 -15.28
N SER A 129 -16.39 4.91 -14.85
CA SER A 129 -16.42 4.50 -13.45
C SER A 129 -15.01 4.12 -12.96
N LEU A 130 -14.26 3.34 -13.76
CA LEU A 130 -12.87 3.00 -13.47
C LEU A 130 -11.99 4.26 -13.33
N LEU A 131 -12.13 5.23 -14.23
CA LEU A 131 -11.37 6.48 -14.18
C LEU A 131 -11.68 7.28 -12.91
N ILE A 132 -12.95 7.33 -12.49
CA ILE A 132 -13.35 7.97 -11.22
C ILE A 132 -12.68 7.27 -10.03
N LEU A 133 -12.65 5.93 -10.03
CA LEU A 133 -11.99 5.16 -8.97
C LEU A 133 -10.48 5.43 -8.93
N VAL A 134 -9.81 5.37 -10.08
CA VAL A 134 -8.38 5.65 -10.19
C VAL A 134 -8.05 7.06 -9.72
N ALA A 135 -8.85 8.07 -10.12
CA ALA A 135 -8.68 9.43 -9.65
C ALA A 135 -8.86 9.56 -8.13
N GLY A 136 -9.86 8.88 -7.56
CA GLY A 136 -10.09 8.86 -6.11
C GLY A 136 -8.92 8.24 -5.33
N ILE A 137 -8.39 7.10 -5.81
CA ILE A 137 -7.20 6.47 -5.23
C ILE A 137 -5.99 7.39 -5.36
N PHE A 138 -5.79 8.01 -6.52
CA PHE A 138 -4.68 8.93 -6.73
C PHE A 138 -4.72 10.13 -5.77
N ILE A 139 -5.90 10.75 -5.60
CA ILE A 139 -6.11 11.83 -4.62
C ILE A 139 -5.78 11.33 -3.21
N TYR A 140 -6.29 10.15 -2.84
CA TYR A 140 -6.02 9.57 -1.52
C TYR A 140 -4.52 9.33 -1.29
N VAL A 141 -3.80 8.76 -2.26
CA VAL A 141 -2.36 8.51 -2.13
C VAL A 141 -1.58 9.83 -2.07
N TYR A 142 -1.90 10.76 -2.97
CA TYR A 142 -1.20 12.05 -3.09
C TYR A 142 -1.36 12.92 -1.82
N PHE A 143 -2.54 12.90 -1.18
CA PHE A 143 -2.79 13.69 0.04
C PHE A 143 -2.68 12.89 1.34
N GLY A 144 -2.73 11.56 1.29
CA GLY A 144 -2.89 10.68 2.45
C GLY A 144 -1.65 9.88 2.85
N MET A 145 -0.62 9.76 2.00
CA MET A 145 0.70 9.34 2.48
C MET A 145 1.27 10.47 3.32
N ASN A 146 1.12 10.34 4.64
CA ASN A 146 1.75 11.20 5.63
C ASN A 146 3.27 11.10 5.47
N ASP A 147 3.82 12.04 4.72
CA ASP A 147 5.27 12.26 4.59
C ASP A 147 5.95 12.39 5.96
N GLN A 148 5.20 12.67 7.03
CA GLN A 148 5.75 12.77 8.39
C GLN A 148 6.51 11.53 8.86
N ALA A 149 6.07 10.31 8.53
CA ALA A 149 6.80 9.09 8.93
C ALA A 149 8.14 8.99 8.18
N THR A 150 8.11 9.23 6.87
CA THR A 150 9.29 9.21 5.99
C THR A 150 10.25 10.36 6.29
N VAL A 151 9.75 11.58 6.51
CA VAL A 151 10.51 12.76 6.91
C VAL A 151 11.20 12.51 8.25
N LYS A 152 10.47 12.02 9.25
CA LYS A 152 11.06 11.69 10.55
C LYS A 152 12.16 10.63 10.41
N TYR A 153 11.91 9.60 9.61
CA TYR A 153 12.91 8.57 9.30
C TYR A 153 14.16 9.19 8.65
N GLN A 154 13.99 10.04 7.63
CA GLN A 154 15.10 10.70 6.94
C GLN A 154 15.90 11.62 7.86
N GLU A 155 15.25 12.36 8.75
CA GLU A 155 15.93 13.19 9.76
C GLU A 155 16.81 12.34 10.69
N GLU A 156 16.26 11.23 11.20
CA GLU A 156 16.97 10.31 12.08
C GLU A 156 18.16 9.63 11.37
N ILE A 157 17.97 9.14 10.13
CA ILE A 157 19.05 8.54 9.34
C ILE A 157 20.11 9.56 8.91
N SER A 158 19.73 10.82 8.67
CA SER A 158 20.70 11.90 8.41
C SER A 158 21.60 12.14 9.62
N GLN A 159 21.03 12.14 10.84
CA GLN A 159 21.81 12.23 12.06
C GLN A 159 22.73 11.01 12.26
N PHE A 160 22.25 9.80 11.92
CA PHE A 160 23.05 8.58 11.92
C PHE A 160 24.28 8.71 11.01
N SER A 161 24.09 9.16 9.77
CA SER A 161 25.17 9.31 8.78
C SER A 161 26.20 10.37 9.21
N LYS A 162 25.72 11.47 9.81
CA LYS A 162 26.62 12.50 10.38
C LYS A 162 27.46 11.94 11.52
N ASN A 163 26.86 11.16 12.41
CA ASN A 163 27.55 10.49 13.52
C ASN A 163 28.61 9.50 13.01
N GLU A 164 28.28 8.71 12.00
CA GLU A 164 29.23 7.79 11.35
C GLU A 164 30.42 8.56 10.78
N SER A 165 30.17 9.54 9.91
CA SER A 165 31.23 10.33 9.27
C SER A 165 32.16 10.98 10.31
N ASN A 166 31.59 11.55 11.38
CA ASN A 166 32.35 12.20 12.46
C ASN A 166 33.14 11.23 13.33
N THR A 167 32.84 9.93 13.33
CA THR A 167 33.52 8.94 14.17
C THR A 167 34.52 8.10 13.40
N LEU A 168 34.27 7.84 12.11
CA LEU A 168 35.20 7.10 11.26
C LEU A 168 36.51 7.87 11.01
N ILE A 169 36.54 9.19 11.22
CA ILE A 169 37.80 9.95 11.23
C ILE A 169 38.82 9.45 12.26
N PHE A 170 38.38 8.68 13.28
CA PHE A 170 39.25 8.02 14.24
C PHE A 170 40.39 7.25 13.57
N TYR A 171 40.12 6.58 12.45
CA TYR A 171 41.14 5.82 11.72
C TYR A 171 42.28 6.70 11.19
N ASN A 172 42.00 7.96 10.85
CA ASN A 172 43.04 8.92 10.43
C ASN A 172 43.90 9.39 11.61
N HIS A 173 43.43 9.21 12.84
CA HIS A 173 44.12 9.61 14.05
C HIS A 173 45.09 8.56 14.57
N LEU A 174 44.99 7.31 14.10
CA LEU A 174 45.81 6.17 14.58
C LEU A 174 47.32 6.45 14.47
N ASP A 175 47.76 7.10 13.39
CA ASP A 175 49.17 7.39 13.14
C ASP A 175 49.63 8.75 13.67
N THR A 176 48.70 9.60 14.13
CA THR A 176 48.97 11.03 14.41
C THR A 176 48.78 11.43 15.86
N LYS A 177 48.01 10.67 16.66
CA LYS A 177 47.71 10.96 18.06
C LYS A 177 48.42 10.00 19.01
N THR A 178 48.63 10.42 20.26
CA THR A 178 49.16 9.51 21.27
C THR A 178 48.12 8.47 21.68
N ARG A 179 48.57 7.37 22.26
CA ARG A 179 47.69 6.32 22.81
C ARG A 179 46.64 6.88 23.77
N GLU A 180 47.04 7.73 24.70
CA GLU A 180 46.12 8.31 25.67
C GLU A 180 45.09 9.22 25.01
N GLU A 181 45.47 9.91 23.93
CA GLU A 181 44.53 10.71 23.13
C GLU A 181 43.53 9.83 22.37
N LEU A 182 43.98 8.72 21.79
CA LEU A 182 43.14 7.75 21.09
C LEU A 182 42.13 7.09 22.05
N ILE A 183 42.58 6.67 23.24
CA ILE A 183 41.70 6.12 24.28
C ILE A 183 40.64 7.16 24.68
N ARG A 184 41.05 8.41 24.93
CA ARG A 184 40.10 9.49 25.27
C ARG A 184 39.08 9.75 24.16
N GLU A 185 39.50 9.72 22.90
CA GLU A 185 38.59 9.88 21.75
C GLU A 185 37.58 8.73 21.67
N LEU A 186 38.04 7.49 21.84
CA LEU A 186 37.17 6.31 21.86
C LEU A 186 36.12 6.42 22.97
N GLU A 187 36.54 6.75 24.19
CA GLU A 187 35.68 6.81 25.36
C GLU A 187 34.69 7.98 25.36
N LYS A 188 35.11 9.15 24.88
CA LYS A 188 34.31 10.38 25.01
C LYS A 188 33.50 10.69 23.76
N ILE A 189 33.92 10.17 22.59
CA ILE A 189 33.36 10.56 21.31
C ILE A 189 32.88 9.33 20.55
N THR A 190 33.78 8.42 20.15
CA THR A 190 33.47 7.37 19.18
C THR A 190 32.45 6.37 19.72
N ILE A 191 32.76 5.68 20.83
CA ILE A 191 31.89 4.63 21.39
C ILE A 191 30.51 5.20 21.77
N PRO A 192 30.40 6.30 22.53
CA PRO A 192 29.09 6.88 22.87
C PRO A 192 28.27 7.32 21.65
N THR A 193 28.93 7.72 20.56
CA THR A 193 28.25 8.14 19.34
C THR A 193 27.68 6.95 18.56
N TRP A 194 28.38 5.81 18.54
CA TRP A 194 27.85 4.57 17.98
C TRP A 194 26.70 3.99 18.82
N GLU A 195 26.76 4.11 20.14
CA GLU A 195 25.62 3.76 21.01
C GLU A 195 24.38 4.60 20.69
N LYS A 196 24.54 5.91 20.42
CA LYS A 196 23.44 6.77 19.94
C LYS A 196 22.92 6.32 18.58
N ASN A 197 23.78 5.88 17.67
CA ASN A 197 23.35 5.35 16.37
C ASN A 197 22.49 4.08 16.52
N LEU A 198 22.81 3.19 17.47
CA LEU A 198 21.95 2.05 17.79
C LEU A 198 20.58 2.49 18.33
N GLN A 199 20.54 3.55 19.16
CA GLN A 199 19.28 4.12 19.65
C GLN A 199 18.45 4.78 18.53
N ILE A 200 19.09 5.42 17.55
CA ILE A 200 18.42 5.94 16.35
C ILE A 200 17.73 4.80 15.59
N ILE A 201 18.41 3.67 15.40
CA ILE A 201 17.79 2.53 14.69
C ILE A 201 16.60 1.96 15.50
N ASP A 202 16.72 1.86 16.81
CA ASP A 202 15.59 1.44 17.67
C ASP A 202 14.41 2.43 17.62
N SER A 203 14.68 3.73 17.55
CA SER A 203 13.65 4.78 17.39
C SER A 203 12.96 4.69 16.03
N THR A 204 13.73 4.57 14.94
CA THR A 204 13.18 4.46 13.58
C THR A 204 12.31 3.21 13.40
N ASN A 205 12.68 2.07 14.01
CA ASN A 205 11.87 0.85 14.02
C ASN A 205 10.50 1.00 14.70
N LYS A 206 10.31 2.04 15.53
CA LYS A 206 9.06 2.34 16.23
C LYS A 206 8.20 3.36 15.47
N ILE A 207 8.66 3.87 14.33
CA ILE A 207 7.86 4.79 13.50
C ILE A 207 6.66 4.02 12.94
N LYS A 208 5.47 4.53 13.21
CA LYS A 208 4.22 3.95 12.72
C LYS A 208 4.12 4.15 11.21
N ASP A 209 3.60 3.14 10.52
CA ASP A 209 3.33 3.18 9.08
C ASP A 209 4.62 3.36 8.24
N LEU A 210 5.78 2.93 8.77
CA LEU A 210 7.04 2.91 8.04
C LEU A 210 7.04 1.78 7.01
N PRO A 211 7.41 2.04 5.73
CA PRO A 211 7.53 1.03 4.70
C PRO A 211 8.39 -0.18 5.12
N SER A 212 7.97 -1.38 4.71
CA SER A 212 8.63 -2.63 5.10
C SER A 212 10.09 -2.70 4.61
N GLU A 213 10.37 -2.09 3.47
CA GLU A 213 11.69 -1.98 2.86
C GLU A 213 12.67 -1.24 3.77
N LEU A 214 12.21 -0.16 4.43
CA LEU A 214 13.02 0.61 5.38
C LEU A 214 13.27 -0.16 6.68
N LEU A 215 12.31 -1.00 7.10
CA LEU A 215 12.49 -1.90 8.25
C LEU A 215 13.54 -2.99 7.95
N GLU A 216 13.58 -3.52 6.73
CA GLU A 216 14.64 -4.46 6.33
C GLU A 216 16.02 -3.77 6.28
N GLN A 217 16.11 -2.56 5.72
CA GLN A 217 17.35 -1.76 5.75
C GLN A 217 17.84 -1.50 7.17
N ASN A 218 16.93 -1.20 8.11
CA ASN A 218 17.26 -0.99 9.51
C ASN A 218 17.91 -2.22 10.16
N LYS A 219 17.57 -3.45 9.74
CA LYS A 219 18.24 -4.67 10.25
C LYS A 219 19.71 -4.73 9.83
N ILE A 220 20.00 -4.36 8.59
CA ILE A 220 21.36 -4.31 8.06
C ILE A 220 22.15 -3.22 8.77
N LEU A 221 21.57 -2.02 8.94
CA LEU A 221 22.17 -0.91 9.70
C LEU A 221 22.44 -1.28 11.16
N LEU A 222 21.55 -2.05 11.80
CA LEU A 222 21.71 -2.51 13.17
C LEU A 222 22.92 -3.45 13.31
N LYS A 223 23.04 -4.41 12.39
CA LYS A 223 24.16 -5.35 12.35
C LYS A 223 25.47 -4.62 12.06
N TYR A 224 25.48 -3.73 11.06
CA TYR A 224 26.63 -2.88 10.74
C TYR A 224 27.10 -2.06 11.96
N SER A 225 26.16 -1.42 12.65
CA SER A 225 26.46 -0.55 13.81
C SER A 225 26.95 -1.35 15.01
N THR A 226 26.43 -2.56 15.21
CA THR A 226 26.88 -3.47 16.27
C THR A 226 28.31 -3.92 16.02
N LEU A 227 28.65 -4.30 14.77
CA LEU A 227 30.01 -4.67 14.38
C LEU A 227 30.99 -3.50 14.55
N ARG A 228 30.60 -2.28 14.14
CA ARG A 228 31.41 -1.07 14.35
C ARG A 228 31.68 -0.81 15.83
N LEU A 229 30.65 -0.88 16.66
CA LEU A 229 30.79 -0.72 18.11
C LEU A 229 31.71 -1.79 18.72
N GLN A 230 31.62 -3.05 18.27
CA GLN A 230 32.51 -4.12 18.70
C GLN A 230 33.96 -3.83 18.30
N ALA A 231 34.22 -3.42 17.06
CA ALA A 231 35.56 -3.06 16.60
C ALA A 231 36.17 -1.94 17.45
N PHE A 232 35.42 -0.86 17.72
CA PHE A 232 35.92 0.25 18.55
C PHE A 232 36.19 -0.15 20.00
N ASN A 233 35.40 -1.05 20.58
CA ASN A 233 35.67 -1.59 21.90
C ASN A 233 36.95 -2.45 21.93
N LEU A 234 37.22 -3.22 20.88
CA LEU A 234 38.47 -3.99 20.76
C LEU A 234 39.67 -3.07 20.55
N PHE A 235 39.56 -2.03 19.72
CA PHE A 235 40.59 -1.00 19.61
C PHE A 235 40.91 -0.36 20.95
N LYS A 236 39.88 -0.04 21.74
CA LYS A 236 40.07 0.51 23.09
C LYS A 236 40.86 -0.45 23.98
N LYS A 237 40.48 -1.73 24.03
CA LYS A 237 41.19 -2.75 24.81
C LYS A 237 42.64 -2.93 24.37
N ALA A 238 42.88 -3.04 23.06
CA ALA A 238 44.23 -3.16 22.51
C ALA A 238 45.14 -2.00 22.93
N LEU A 239 44.60 -0.77 22.93
CA LEU A 239 45.32 0.42 23.38
C LEU A 239 45.53 0.44 24.90
N GLU A 240 44.53 0.06 25.70
CA GLU A 240 44.63 0.01 27.17
C GLU A 240 45.61 -1.05 27.67
N GLU A 241 45.63 -2.22 27.01
CA GLU A 241 46.44 -3.38 27.38
C GLU A 241 47.82 -3.41 26.72
N ASP A 242 48.09 -2.50 25.78
CA ASP A 242 49.33 -2.47 24.99
C ASP A 242 49.61 -3.79 24.26
N THR A 243 48.61 -4.29 23.54
CA THR A 243 48.68 -5.61 22.90
C THR A 243 48.11 -5.61 21.49
N GLU A 244 48.67 -6.48 20.65
CA GLU A 244 48.20 -6.75 19.29
C GLU A 244 47.28 -7.99 19.23
N GLU A 245 47.01 -8.65 20.37
CA GLU A 245 46.23 -9.90 20.44
C GLU A 245 44.82 -9.79 19.82
N TYR A 246 44.26 -8.58 19.76
CA TYR A 246 42.92 -8.34 19.22
C TYR A 246 42.89 -8.05 17.71
N PHE A 247 44.04 -7.93 17.03
CA PHE A 247 44.10 -7.46 15.63
C PHE A 247 43.41 -8.42 14.66
N GLU A 248 43.65 -9.73 14.80
CA GLU A 248 42.98 -10.73 13.97
C GLU A 248 41.45 -10.66 14.10
N GLN A 249 40.95 -10.50 15.33
CA GLN A 249 39.52 -10.35 15.58
C GLN A 249 38.95 -9.03 15.01
N ILE A 250 39.71 -7.95 15.06
CA ILE A 250 39.32 -6.66 14.46
C ILE A 250 39.22 -6.81 12.93
N ASP A 251 40.17 -7.48 12.29
CA ASP A 251 40.17 -7.71 10.85
C ASP A 251 38.97 -8.57 10.41
N GLU A 252 38.64 -9.62 11.15
CA GLU A 252 37.43 -10.43 10.92
C GLU A 252 36.15 -9.58 11.02
N ILE A 253 36.06 -8.70 12.02
CA ILE A 253 34.92 -7.79 12.16
C ILE A 253 34.86 -6.80 10.99
N HIS A 254 35.99 -6.29 10.51
CA HIS A 254 36.02 -5.39 9.35
C HIS A 254 35.57 -6.08 8.06
N GLN A 255 35.91 -7.36 7.88
CA GLN A 255 35.37 -8.16 6.77
C GLN A 255 33.85 -8.29 6.86
N GLN A 256 33.30 -8.57 8.05
CA GLN A 256 31.85 -8.63 8.25
C GLN A 256 31.18 -7.27 8.03
N ILE A 257 31.84 -6.17 8.42
CA ILE A 257 31.37 -4.82 8.12
C ILE A 257 31.25 -4.61 6.61
N ASN A 258 32.28 -4.97 5.84
CA ASN A 258 32.25 -4.81 4.38
C ASN A 258 31.11 -5.61 3.75
N GLN A 259 30.84 -6.83 4.23
CA GLN A 259 29.68 -7.60 3.77
C GLN A 259 28.35 -6.86 4.01
N GLN A 260 28.18 -6.19 5.16
CA GLN A 260 26.97 -5.42 5.42
C GLN A 260 26.88 -4.16 4.54
N LEU A 261 28.01 -3.52 4.24
CA LEU A 261 28.04 -2.39 3.31
C LEU A 261 27.68 -2.83 1.88
N ASP A 262 28.14 -4.00 1.45
CA ASP A 262 27.76 -4.57 0.16
C ASP A 262 26.26 -4.87 0.08
N GLU A 263 25.66 -5.37 1.18
CA GLU A 263 24.21 -5.58 1.28
C GLU A 263 23.41 -4.26 1.23
N LEU A 264 23.92 -3.16 1.80
CA LEU A 264 23.27 -1.84 1.76
C LEU A 264 23.31 -1.19 0.36
N ASN A 265 24.28 -1.57 -0.47
CA ASN A 265 24.48 -1.00 -1.81
C ASN A 265 23.79 -1.79 -2.94
N GLN A 266 23.07 -2.87 -2.61
CA GLN A 266 22.27 -3.68 -3.55
C GLN A 266 20.83 -3.18 -3.64
#